data_AF-A0A2R6CFI2-F1
#
_entry.id   AF-A0A2R6CFI2-F1
#
_cell.length_a   1.000
_cell.length_b   1.000
_cell.length_c   1.000
_cell.angle_alpha   90.00
_cell.angle_beta   90.00
_cell.angle_gamma   90.00
#
_symmetry.space_group_name_H-M   'P 1'
#
loop_
_entity.id
_entity.type
_entity.pdbx_description
1 polymer ?
#
loop_
_entity_poly.entity_id
_entity_poly.type
_entity_poly.pdbx_seq_one_letter_code
_entity_poly.pdbx_strand_id
1 'polypeptide(L)' 'MGVLDSLGGLAASIVSAVIFLVFAILSLFVTVFIVDAAARIADLDPQDSFVVLSGSILAAAAIVAGGGVVSSE' A
#
# COMPACT_ATOMS: atom_id res chain seq x y z
N MET A 1 -2.32 13.99 31.62
CA MET A 1 -2.56 13.89 30.17
C MET A 1 -3.71 14.82 29.84
N GLY A 2 -3.38 16.05 29.45
CA GLY A 2 -4.38 17.10 29.20
C GLY A 2 -5.00 16.94 27.81
N VAL A 3 -6.18 17.52 27.62
CA VAL A 3 -6.94 17.48 26.35
C VAL A 3 -6.11 17.96 25.15
N LEU A 4 -5.17 18.90 25.36
CA LEU A 4 -4.23 19.37 24.34
C LEU A 4 -3.24 18.29 23.88
N ASP A 5 -2.83 17.39 24.78
CA ASP A 5 -1.92 16.28 24.47
C ASP A 5 -2.62 15.23 23.59
N SER A 6 -3.88 14.93 23.91
CA SER A 6 -4.73 14.04 23.10
C SER A 6 -5.06 14.63 21.73
N LEU A 7 -5.29 15.94 21.63
CA LEU A 7 -5.52 16.62 20.35
C LEU A 7 -4.26 16.65 19.49
N GLY A 8 -3.09 16.83 20.12
CA GLY A 8 -1.79 16.70 19.45
C GLY A 8 -1.55 15.28 18.92
N GLY A 9 -1.86 14.25 19.74
CA GLY A 9 -1.78 12.85 19.32
C GLY A 9 -2.71 12.51 18.15
N LEU A 10 -3.93 13.05 18.14
CA LEU A 10 -4.88 12.88 17.05
C LEU A 10 -4.40 13.55 15.75
N ALA A 11 -3.89 14.77 15.84
CA ALA A 11 -3.34 15.46 14.67
C ALA A 11 -2.13 14.69 14.10
N ALA A 12 -1.25 14.18 14.96
CA ALA A 12 -0.10 13.39 14.55
C ALA A 12 -0.49 12.05 13.89
N SER A 13 -1.52 11.37 14.38
CA SER A 13 -1.99 10.11 13.81
C SER A 13 -2.61 10.31 12.43
N ILE A 14 -3.40 11.38 12.24
CA ILE A 14 -3.98 11.73 10.94
C ILE A 14 -2.88 12.02 9.92
N VAL A 15 -1.89 12.84 10.30
CA VAL A 15 -0.76 13.17 9.42
C VAL A 15 0.02 11.90 9.06
N SER A 16 0.29 11.03 10.04
CA SER A 16 0.98 9.76 9.80
C SER A 16 0.19 8.84 8.87
N ALA A 17 -1.13 8.74 9.04
CA ALA A 17 -1.99 7.94 8.19
C ALA A 17 -2.00 8.45 6.75
N VAL A 18 -2.02 9.78 6.54
CA VAL A 18 -1.93 10.39 5.20
C VAL A 18 -0.58 10.08 4.55
N ILE A 19 0.52 10.18 5.29
CA ILE A 19 1.86 9.86 4.78
C ILE A 19 1.93 8.40 4.35
N PHE A 20 1.46 7.48 5.20
CA PHE A 20 1.41 6.05 4.87
C PHE A 20 0.52 5.75 3.66
N LEU A 21 -0.62 6.42 3.54
CA LEU A 21 -1.50 6.28 2.37
C LEU A 21 -0.79 6.71 1.08
N VAL A 22 -0.07 7.83 1.11
CA VAL A 22 0.69 8.30 -0.06
C VAL A 22 1.78 7.29 -0.43
N PHE A 23 2.57 6.83 0.54
CA PHE A 23 3.59 5.81 0.29
C PHE A 23 3.00 4.50 -0.25
N ALA A 24 1.84 4.07 0.26
CA ALA A 24 1.15 2.87 -0.21
C ALA A 24 0.68 3.03 -1.67
N ILE A 25 0.10 4.18 -2.03
CA ILE A 25 -0.32 4.46 -3.41
C ILE A 25 0.90 4.44 -4.34
N LEU A 26 1.98 5.14 -3.97
CA LEU A 26 3.21 5.15 -4.77
C LEU A 26 3.79 3.74 -4.92
N SER A 27 3.79 2.94 -3.86
CA SER A 27 4.26 1.55 -3.90
C SER A 27 3.43 0.70 -4.86
N LEU A 28 2.10 0.82 -4.84
CA LEU A 28 1.20 0.14 -5.77
C LEU A 28 1.54 0.45 -7.23
N PHE A 29 1.74 1.72 -7.57
CA PHE A 29 2.08 2.16 -8.92
C PHE A 29 3.42 1.56 -9.40
N VAL A 30 4.44 1.58 -8.55
CA VAL A 30 5.75 0.99 -8.86
C VAL A 30 5.64 -0.51 -9.06
N THR A 31 4.88 -1.21 -8.22
CA THR A 31 4.67 -2.66 -8.35
C THR A 31 4.00 -3.03 -9.68
N VAL A 32 2.93 -2.33 -10.07
CA VAL A 32 2.26 -2.58 -11.35
C VAL A 32 3.20 -2.30 -12.54
N PHE A 33 3.98 -1.22 -12.46
CA PHE A 33 4.98 -0.89 -13.48
C PHE A 33 6.04 -1.99 -13.65
N ILE A 34 6.56 -2.53 -12.54
CA ILE A 34 7.56 -3.61 -12.58
C ILE A 34 6.96 -4.87 -13.22
N VAL A 35 5.72 -5.22 -12.89
CA VAL A 35 5.03 -6.39 -13.44
C VAL A 35 4.80 -6.25 -14.95
N ASP A 36 4.37 -5.08 -15.42
CA ASP A 36 4.20 -4.78 -16.86
C ASP A 36 5.53 -4.87 -17.60
N ALA A 37 6.60 -4.26 -17.08
CA ALA A 37 7.93 -4.32 -17.68
C ALA A 37 8.47 -5.76 -17.76
N ALA A 38 8.29 -6.56 -16.70
CA ALA A 38 8.72 -7.95 -16.67
C ALA A 38 7.95 -8.81 -17.68
N ALA A 39 6.63 -8.59 -17.82
CA ALA A 39 5.80 -9.33 -18.76
C ALA A 39 6.22 -9.09 -20.23
N ARG A 40 6.55 -7.84 -20.57
CA ARG A 40 7.05 -7.47 -21.90
C ARG A 40 8.39 -8.13 -22.25
N ILE A 41 9.29 -8.29 -21.28
CA ILE A 41 10.58 -8.96 -21.48
C ILE A 41 10.38 -10.46 -21.73
N ALA A 42 9.34 -11.06 -21.15
CA ALA A 42 9.04 -12.48 -21.29
C ALA A 42 8.28 -12.84 -22.59
N ASP A 43 8.00 -11.87 -23.46
CA ASP A 43 7.18 -12.02 -24.69
C ASP A 43 5.82 -12.68 -24.40
N LEU A 44 5.31 -12.47 -23.18
CA LEU A 44 3.99 -12.91 -22.78
C LEU A 44 3.01 -11.81 -23.17
N ASP A 45 2.03 -12.14 -24.02
CA ASP A 45 0.86 -11.29 -24.28
C ASP A 45 -0.14 -11.50 -23.13
N PRO A 46 -0.10 -10.67 -22.07
CA PRO A 46 -0.86 -10.94 -20.87
C PRO A 46 -2.29 -10.50 -21.17
N GLN A 47 -3.25 -11.40 -21.08
CA GLN A 47 -4.65 -10.97 -21.02
C GLN A 47 -4.77 -10.05 -19.80
N ASP A 48 -5.14 -8.77 -20.01
CA ASP A 48 -5.11 -7.66 -19.03
C ASP A 48 -5.63 -8.04 -17.62
N SER A 49 -6.55 -9.00 -17.58
CA SER A 49 -7.14 -9.54 -16.35
C SER A 49 -6.13 -10.14 -15.35
N PHE A 50 -5.00 -10.73 -15.79
CA PHE A 50 -4.06 -11.39 -14.86
C PHE A 50 -3.08 -10.43 -14.18
N VAL A 51 -2.72 -9.31 -14.84
CA VAL A 51 -1.89 -8.25 -14.26
C VAL A 51 -2.68 -7.48 -13.19
N VAL A 52 -3.95 -7.16 -13.48
CA VAL A 52 -4.86 -6.54 -12.51
C VAL A 52 -5.18 -7.49 -11.35
N LEU A 53 -5.32 -8.80 -11.62
CA LEU A 53 -5.53 -9.80 -10.57
C LEU A 53 -4.30 -9.97 -9.66
N SER A 54 -3.08 -10.03 -10.22
CA SER A 54 -1.84 -10.09 -9.40
C SER A 54 -1.62 -8.79 -8.62
N GLY A 55 -1.89 -7.63 -9.23
CA GLY A 55 -1.82 -6.34 -8.56
C GLY A 55 -2.84 -6.20 -7.42
N SER A 56 -4.07 -6.67 -7.61
CA SER A 56 -5.10 -6.66 -6.57
C SER A 56 -4.82 -7.64 -5.43
N ILE A 57 -4.23 -8.81 -5.71
CA ILE A 57 -3.77 -9.76 -4.69
C ILE A 57 -2.59 -9.19 -3.89
N LEU A 58 -1.60 -8.56 -4.53
CA LEU A 58 -0.51 -7.89 -3.82
C LEU A 58 -1.01 -6.72 -2.97
N ALA A 59 -1.97 -5.94 -3.47
CA ALA A 59 -2.59 -4.85 -2.72
C ALA A 59 -3.35 -5.38 -1.49
N ALA A 60 -4.13 -6.45 -1.63
CA ALA A 60 -4.81 -7.10 -0.52
C ALA A 60 -3.80 -7.63 0.54
N ALA A 61 -2.72 -8.26 0.09
CA ALA A 61 -1.66 -8.75 0.97
C ALA A 61 -0.94 -7.61 1.71
N ALA A 62 -0.67 -6.49 1.04
CA ALA A 62 -0.06 -5.30 1.64
C ALA A 62 -0.98 -4.63 2.68
N ILE A 63 -2.29 -4.57 2.43
CA ILE A 63 -3.27 -4.06 3.40
C ILE A 63 -3.34 -4.96 4.63
N VAL A 64 -3.34 -6.29 4.46
CA VAL A 64 -3.33 -7.25 5.57
C VAL A 64 -2.02 -7.17 6.35
N ALA A 65 -0.88 -7.09 5.65
CA ALA A 65 0.44 -6.97 6.28
C ALA A 65 0.62 -5.64 7.01
N GLY A 66 0.14 -4.53 6.44
CA GLY A 66 0.19 -3.20 7.06
C GLY A 66 -0.81 -3.01 8.21
N GLY A 67 -1.99 -3.63 8.12
CA GLY A 67 -3.01 -3.60 9.18
C GLY A 67 -2.76 -4.59 10.33
N GLY A 68 -2.01 -5.67 10.07
CA GLY A 68 -1.76 -6.75 11.03
C GLY A 68 -0.57 -6.53 11.97
N VAL A 69 0.29 -5.54 11.73
CA VAL A 69 1.51 -5.32 12.54
C VAL A 69 1.35 -4.27 13.65
N VAL A 70 0.14 -3.78 13.92
CA VAL A 70 -0.17 -3.19 15.25
C VAL A 70 -0.38 -4.35 16.23
N SER A 71 0.69 -5.10 16.49
CA SER A 71 0.82 -5.82 17.74
C SER A 71 1.12 -4.77 18.79
N SER A 72 0.12 -4.52 19.62
CA SER A 72 0.19 -3.72 20.82
C SER A 72 1.28 -4.24 21.76
N GLU A 73 2.36 -3.48 21.87
CA GLU A 73 3.24 -3.41 23.04
C GLU A 73 3.21 -1.99 23.60
#